data_AF-A0A5Q4GQ03-F1
#
_entry.id   AF-A0A5Q4GQ03-F1
#
_cell.length_a   1.000
_cell.length_b   1.000
_cell.length_c   1.000
_cell.angle_alpha   90.00
_cell.angle_beta   90.00
_cell.angle_gamma   90.00
#
_symmetry.space_group_name_H-M   'P 1'
#
loop_
_entity.id
_entity.type
_entity.pdbx_description
1 polymer ?
#
loop_
_entity_poly.entity_id
_entity_poly.type
_entity_poly.pdbx_seq_one_letter_code
_entity_poly.pdbx_strand_id
1 'polypeptide(L)'
;MMMRTTKTLNSIVFIAALAALALLVTSPISAKPGWSHPVLGDLTLSSEQQEQISNLRSAFRDQFKSLDWSVEEGGHAPETLQQARELRMALREEIRDVLTDEQREAMDSARRGCPHHGKAAPSRVDPSPTRTLFL
;
A
#
# COMPACT_ATOMS: atom_id res chain seq x y z
N MET A 1 3.95 56.37 -21.69
CA MET A 1 4.33 55.25 -22.57
C MET A 1 3.79 53.98 -21.94
N MET A 2 2.61 53.54 -22.40
CA MET A 2 1.87 52.39 -21.87
C MET A 2 2.31 51.12 -22.61
N MET A 3 2.88 50.14 -21.91
CA MET A 3 3.03 48.79 -22.43
C MET A 3 1.89 47.93 -21.91
N ARG A 4 1.05 47.52 -22.86
CA ARG A 4 -0.14 46.70 -22.68
C ARG A 4 0.27 45.26 -22.41
N THR A 5 -0.18 44.75 -21.28
CA THR A 5 -0.43 43.34 -20.99
C THR A 5 -1.23 42.69 -22.12
N THR A 6 -0.77 41.57 -22.68
CA THR A 6 -1.65 40.50 -23.20
C THR A 6 -0.85 39.22 -23.48
N LYS A 7 -1.57 38.09 -23.44
CA LYS A 7 -1.26 36.76 -24.00
C LYS A 7 -0.47 35.85 -23.03
N THR A 8 -0.92 34.65 -22.69
CA THR A 8 -1.92 33.78 -23.32
C THR A 8 -2.22 32.63 -22.36
N LEU A 9 -3.51 32.43 -22.06
CA LEU A 9 -4.08 31.18 -21.61
C LEU A 9 -3.74 30.10 -22.66
N ASN A 10 -2.74 29.26 -22.39
CA ASN A 10 -2.41 28.14 -23.27
C ASN A 10 -1.70 27.04 -22.47
N SER A 11 -2.41 26.39 -21.55
CA SER A 11 -1.94 25.18 -20.86
C SER A 11 -3.10 24.29 -20.39
N ILE A 12 -4.19 24.27 -21.17
CA ILE A 12 -5.18 23.19 -21.12
C ILE A 12 -4.93 22.42 -22.43
N VAL A 13 -4.90 21.08 -22.38
CA VAL A 13 -4.67 20.13 -23.53
C VAL A 13 -3.28 19.45 -23.61
N PHE A 14 -2.62 19.18 -22.49
CA PHE A 14 -1.64 18.08 -22.37
C PHE A 14 -1.76 17.58 -20.92
N ILE A 15 -2.60 16.60 -20.59
CA ILE A 15 -2.29 15.16 -20.63
C ILE A 15 -3.66 14.43 -20.65
N ALA A 16 -4.18 14.18 -21.85
CA ALA A 16 -5.37 13.35 -22.08
C ALA A 16 -5.01 12.24 -23.09
N ALA A 17 -3.87 11.58 -22.87
CA ALA A 17 -3.34 10.56 -23.77
C ALA A 17 -2.70 9.39 -22.98
N LEU A 18 -3.41 8.90 -21.95
CA LEU A 18 -3.11 7.63 -21.27
C LEU A 18 -4.39 6.81 -21.03
N ALA A 19 -5.35 6.87 -21.96
CA ALA A 19 -6.64 6.19 -21.86
C ALA A 19 -6.84 5.09 -22.93
N ALA A 20 -5.76 4.48 -23.44
CA ALA A 20 -5.91 3.47 -24.50
C ALA A 20 -4.76 2.44 -24.54
N LEU A 21 -4.50 1.68 -23.47
CA LEU A 21 -3.96 0.30 -23.56
C LEU A 21 -3.88 -0.41 -22.19
N ALA A 22 -4.99 -0.99 -21.68
CA ALA A 22 -4.89 -1.96 -20.56
C ALA A 22 -6.09 -2.92 -20.40
N LEU A 23 -6.88 -3.19 -21.45
CA LEU A 23 -8.06 -4.05 -21.35
C LEU A 23 -7.81 -5.56 -21.56
N LEU A 24 -6.59 -6.06 -21.34
CA LEU A 24 -6.30 -7.49 -21.45
C LEU A 24 -5.18 -7.90 -20.48
N VAL A 25 -5.51 -8.10 -19.18
CA VAL A 25 -5.15 -9.28 -18.35
C VAL A 25 -5.89 -9.15 -17.01
N THR A 26 -7.19 -9.42 -16.95
CA THR A 26 -7.87 -9.66 -15.66
C THR A 26 -7.79 -11.15 -15.35
N SER A 27 -6.59 -11.64 -15.05
CA SER A 27 -6.49 -12.86 -14.26
C SER A 27 -6.96 -12.51 -12.85
N PRO A 28 -7.86 -13.29 -12.21
CA PRO A 28 -8.15 -13.10 -10.80
C PRO A 28 -6.87 -13.40 -10.04
N ILE A 29 -6.15 -12.36 -9.65
CA ILE A 29 -5.01 -12.48 -8.77
C ILE A 29 -5.62 -12.87 -7.42
N SER A 30 -5.64 -14.17 -7.12
CA SER A 30 -5.81 -14.66 -5.75
C SER A 30 -4.79 -13.92 -4.91
N ALA A 31 -5.25 -12.91 -4.18
CA ALA A 31 -4.41 -12.10 -3.31
C ALA A 31 -3.72 -13.08 -2.36
N LYS A 32 -2.38 -13.16 -2.45
CA LYS A 32 -1.59 -13.95 -1.50
C LYS A 32 -2.03 -13.55 -0.08
N PRO A 33 -2.41 -14.51 0.78
CA PRO A 33 -2.82 -14.21 2.16
C PRO A 33 -1.64 -13.52 2.86
N GLY A 34 -1.87 -12.29 3.33
CA GLY A 34 -0.83 -11.46 3.98
C GLY A 34 -0.77 -10.00 3.50
N TRP A 35 -1.32 -9.69 2.32
CA TRP A 35 -1.44 -8.30 1.83
C TRP A 35 -2.87 -7.74 1.85
N SER A 36 -3.87 -8.60 2.08
CA SER A 36 -5.23 -8.17 2.38
C SER A 36 -5.25 -7.56 3.77
N HIS A 37 -4.94 -6.27 3.86
CA HIS A 37 -5.11 -5.51 5.09
C HIS A 37 -6.60 -5.54 5.46
N PRO A 38 -6.99 -6.07 6.64
CA PRO A 38 -8.38 -6.11 7.06
C PRO A 38 -8.98 -4.71 7.23
N VAL A 39 -8.14 -3.69 7.42
CA VAL A 39 -8.54 -2.30 7.69
C VAL A 39 -9.37 -1.67 6.56
N LEU A 40 -9.19 -2.08 5.30
CA LEU A 40 -9.98 -1.58 4.17
C LEU A 40 -11.12 -2.52 3.77
N GLY A 41 -11.20 -3.73 4.34
CA GLY A 41 -12.16 -4.75 3.92
C GLY A 41 -13.62 -4.38 4.19
N ASP A 42 -13.86 -3.57 5.23
CA ASP A 42 -15.20 -3.14 5.63
C ASP A 42 -15.61 -1.78 5.04
N LEU A 43 -14.71 -1.08 4.34
CA LEU A 43 -15.06 0.18 3.68
C LEU A 43 -15.77 -0.09 2.36
N THR A 44 -16.96 0.50 2.21
CA THR A 44 -17.63 0.52 0.90
C THR A 44 -16.95 1.58 0.04
N LEU A 45 -16.12 1.13 -0.92
CA LEU A 45 -15.39 1.99 -1.85
C LEU A 45 -16.13 2.10 -3.18
N SER A 46 -16.15 3.29 -3.79
CA SER A 46 -16.66 3.45 -5.16
C SER A 46 -15.75 2.73 -6.17
N SER A 47 -16.27 2.44 -7.37
CA SER A 47 -15.45 1.81 -8.43
C SER A 47 -14.23 2.65 -8.79
N GLU A 48 -14.37 3.98 -8.81
CA GLU A 48 -13.26 4.91 -9.07
C GLU A 48 -12.21 4.87 -7.97
N GLN A 49 -12.62 4.87 -6.69
CA GLN A 49 -11.69 4.75 -5.56
C GLN A 49 -10.95 3.40 -5.59
N GLN A 50 -11.65 2.31 -5.91
CA GLN A 50 -11.05 0.98 -6.03
C GLN A 50 -9.96 0.95 -7.11
N GLU A 51 -10.24 1.56 -8.28
CA GLU A 51 -9.28 1.66 -9.37
C GLU A 51 -8.06 2.50 -8.96
N GLN A 52 -8.27 3.68 -8.37
CA GLN A 52 -7.19 4.55 -7.89
C GLN A 52 -6.30 3.84 -6.86
N ILE A 53 -6.91 3.19 -5.85
CA ILE A 53 -6.19 2.42 -4.83
C ILE A 53 -5.44 1.24 -5.45
N SER A 54 -6.02 0.56 -6.45
CA SER A 54 -5.36 -0.53 -7.17
C SER A 54 -4.11 -0.05 -7.93
N ASN A 55 -4.20 1.11 -8.57
CA ASN A 55 -3.09 1.75 -9.28
C ASN A 55 -1.98 2.16 -8.31
N LEU A 56 -2.32 2.80 -7.19
CA LEU A 56 -1.37 3.14 -6.11
C LEU A 56 -0.65 1.89 -5.59
N ARG A 57 -1.41 0.83 -5.26
CA ARG A 57 -0.82 -0.44 -4.80
C ARG A 57 0.11 -1.06 -5.83
N SER A 58 -0.24 -1.00 -7.11
CA SER A 58 0.61 -1.53 -8.18
C SER A 58 1.92 -0.78 -8.30
N ALA A 59 1.89 0.55 -8.24
CA ALA A 59 3.09 1.40 -8.26
C ALA A 59 4.00 1.12 -7.04
N PHE A 60 3.43 1.08 -5.84
CA PHE A 60 4.20 0.78 -4.62
C PHE A 60 4.72 -0.66 -4.58
N ARG A 61 3.97 -1.62 -5.13
CA ARG A 61 4.43 -3.02 -5.23
C ARG A 61 5.74 -3.12 -6.02
N ASP A 62 5.90 -2.33 -7.08
CA ASP A 62 7.12 -2.38 -7.87
C ASP A 62 8.31 -1.74 -7.14
N GLN A 63 8.09 -0.67 -6.37
CA GLN A 63 9.10 -0.13 -5.44
C GLN A 63 9.46 -1.15 -4.34
N PHE A 64 8.47 -1.87 -3.85
CA PHE A 64 8.68 -2.95 -2.87
C PHE A 64 9.55 -4.07 -3.43
N LYS A 65 9.38 -4.44 -4.70
CA LYS A 65 10.21 -5.47 -5.36
C LYS A 65 11.65 -5.03 -5.56
N SER A 66 11.93 -3.74 -5.66
CA SER A 66 13.29 -3.22 -5.82
C SER A 66 14.09 -3.18 -4.52
N LEU A 67 13.45 -3.40 -3.36
CA LEU A 67 14.18 -3.53 -2.09
C LEU A 67 14.97 -4.84 -2.05
N ASP A 68 16.15 -4.81 -1.42
CA ASP A 68 16.94 -6.01 -1.20
C ASP A 68 16.36 -6.86 -0.06
N TRP A 69 15.57 -7.85 -0.43
CA TRP A 69 14.97 -8.84 0.46
C TRP A 69 15.87 -10.04 0.75
N SER A 70 17.18 -9.93 0.50
CA SER A 70 18.14 -10.94 0.94
C SER A 70 17.99 -11.21 2.45
N VAL A 71 18.20 -12.47 2.82
CA VAL A 71 18.14 -12.94 4.20
C VAL A 71 19.53 -13.42 4.56
N GLU A 72 20.18 -12.73 5.48
CA GLU A 72 21.46 -13.12 6.05
C GLU A 72 21.23 -13.94 7.34
N GLU A 73 22.31 -14.38 8.00
CA GLU A 73 22.26 -15.20 9.23
C GLU A 73 21.44 -14.54 10.37
N GLY A 74 21.31 -13.20 10.34
CA GLY A 74 20.50 -12.41 11.28
C GLY A 74 19.10 -11.99 10.79
N GLY A 75 18.67 -12.41 9.59
CA GLY A 75 17.42 -11.97 8.95
C GLY A 75 17.63 -10.91 7.86
N HIS A 76 16.59 -10.12 7.58
CA HIS A 76 16.69 -9.00 6.63
C HIS A 76 17.51 -7.85 7.23
N ALA A 77 18.25 -7.15 6.37
CA ALA A 77 18.97 -5.94 6.77
C ALA A 77 18.02 -4.92 7.43
N PRO A 78 18.43 -4.28 8.54
CA PRO A 78 17.59 -3.31 9.26
C PRO A 78 17.19 -2.13 8.36
N GLU A 79 18.06 -1.75 7.42
CA GLU A 79 17.80 -0.71 6.43
C GLU A 79 16.68 -1.09 5.46
N THR A 80 16.68 -2.32 4.91
CA THR A 80 15.59 -2.85 4.08
C THR A 80 14.26 -2.82 4.82
N LEU A 81 14.26 -3.24 6.09
CA LEU A 81 13.04 -3.25 6.91
C LEU A 81 12.51 -1.84 7.18
N GLN A 82 13.40 -0.88 7.40
CA GLN A 82 13.05 0.53 7.59
C GLN A 82 12.47 1.13 6.29
N GLN A 83 13.13 0.91 5.14
CA GLN A 83 12.63 1.35 3.83
C GLN A 83 11.27 0.75 3.51
N ALA A 84 11.07 -0.54 3.76
CA ALA A 84 9.77 -1.19 3.61
C ALA A 84 8.70 -0.57 4.52
N ARG A 85 9.07 -0.18 5.75
CA ARG A 85 8.14 0.50 6.66
C ARG A 85 7.74 1.86 6.13
N GLU A 86 8.68 2.64 5.62
CA GLU A 86 8.44 3.95 5.03
C GLU A 86 7.55 3.86 3.79
N LEU A 87 7.81 2.91 2.89
CA LEU A 87 6.95 2.67 1.72
C LEU A 87 5.51 2.29 2.11
N ARG A 88 5.32 1.48 3.16
CA ARG A 88 3.97 1.17 3.66
C ARG A 88 3.26 2.38 4.25
N MET A 89 3.99 3.25 4.95
CA MET A 89 3.44 4.48 5.51
C MET A 89 3.04 5.44 4.40
N ALA A 90 3.92 5.66 3.43
CA ALA A 90 3.63 6.50 2.26
C ALA A 90 2.41 5.99 1.47
N LEU A 91 2.34 4.69 1.14
CA LEU A 91 1.17 4.11 0.49
C LEU A 91 -0.12 4.35 1.29
N ARG A 92 -0.06 4.28 2.63
CA ARG A 92 -1.24 4.50 3.47
C ARG A 92 -1.71 5.95 3.40
N GLU A 93 -0.81 6.91 3.40
CA GLU A 93 -1.18 8.33 3.24
C GLU A 93 -1.78 8.60 1.86
N GLU A 94 -1.18 8.08 0.78
CA GLU A 94 -1.75 8.21 -0.57
C GLU A 94 -3.16 7.58 -0.68
N ILE A 95 -3.37 6.42 -0.04
CA ILE A 95 -4.71 5.82 0.03
C ILE A 95 -5.66 6.71 0.84
N ARG A 96 -5.20 7.33 1.94
CA ARG A 96 -6.00 8.21 2.78
C ARG A 96 -6.56 9.38 1.97
N ASP A 97 -5.77 9.94 1.06
CA ASP A 97 -6.17 11.09 0.23
C ASP A 97 -7.25 10.76 -0.81
N VAL A 98 -7.40 9.49 -1.18
CA VAL A 98 -8.47 8.99 -2.09
C VAL A 98 -9.80 8.77 -1.35
N LEU A 99 -9.76 8.60 -0.03
CA LEU A 99 -10.95 8.31 0.78
C LEU A 99 -11.73 9.58 1.13
N THR A 100 -13.05 9.43 1.31
CA THR A 100 -13.87 10.49 1.88
C THR A 100 -13.55 10.70 3.36
N ASP A 101 -13.96 11.83 3.91
CA ASP A 101 -13.77 12.17 5.32
C ASP A 101 -14.31 11.06 6.26
N GLU A 102 -15.50 10.53 5.98
CA GLU A 102 -16.14 9.47 6.76
C GLU A 102 -15.37 8.14 6.65
N GLN A 103 -14.91 7.79 5.44
CA GLN A 103 -14.09 6.60 5.22
C GLN A 103 -12.73 6.71 5.93
N ARG A 104 -12.13 7.91 5.96
CA ARG A 104 -10.89 8.16 6.70
C ARG A 104 -11.08 7.99 8.21
N GLU A 105 -12.17 8.50 8.76
CA GLU A 105 -12.48 8.32 10.18
C GLU A 105 -12.71 6.84 10.54
N ALA A 106 -13.44 6.11 9.70
CA ALA A 106 -13.61 4.67 9.83
C ALA A 106 -12.26 3.92 9.79
N MET A 107 -11.37 4.28 8.86
CA MET A 107 -10.01 3.73 8.79
C MET A 107 -9.19 4.02 10.07
N ASP A 108 -9.26 5.26 10.60
CA ASP A 108 -8.52 5.66 11.80
C ASP A 108 -9.07 5.00 13.08
N SER A 109 -10.39 4.82 13.18
CA SER A 109 -11.02 4.13 14.31
C SER A 109 -10.68 2.65 14.34
N ALA A 110 -10.68 1.97 13.18
CA ALA A 110 -10.25 0.58 13.06
C ALA A 110 -8.79 0.41 13.52
N ARG A 111 -7.92 1.39 13.23
CA ARG A 111 -6.52 1.38 13.69
C ARG A 111 -6.41 1.51 15.20
N ARG A 112 -7.23 2.36 15.84
CA ARG A 112 -7.26 2.49 17.32
C ARG A 112 -7.78 1.22 18.00
N GLY A 113 -8.66 0.47 17.34
CA GLY A 113 -9.25 -0.76 17.86
C GLY A 113 -8.35 -2.00 17.82
N CYS A 114 -7.21 -1.99 17.12
CA CYS A 114 -6.32 -3.14 17.05
C CYS A 114 -5.63 -3.39 18.41
N PRO A 115 -5.91 -4.50 19.12
CA PRO A 115 -5.38 -4.78 20.47
C PRO A 115 -3.84 -4.91 20.51
N HIS A 116 -3.21 -5.14 19.35
CA HIS A 116 -1.77 -5.34 19.21
C HIS A 116 -0.94 -4.05 19.11
N HIS A 117 -1.54 -2.87 19.36
CA HIS A 117 -0.78 -1.62 19.50
C HIS A 117 -0.07 -1.49 20.87
N GLY A 118 -0.35 -2.37 21.84
CA GLY A 118 0.50 -2.56 23.02
C GLY A 118 1.67 -3.48 22.68
N LYS A 119 2.88 -3.17 23.15
CA LYS A 119 4.08 -4.01 22.99
C LYS A 119 3.71 -5.49 23.15
N ALA A 120 3.62 -6.23 22.04
CA ALA A 120 3.54 -7.68 22.14
C ALA A 120 4.85 -8.10 22.81
N ALA A 121 4.77 -8.51 24.09
CA ALA A 121 5.88 -9.20 24.71
C ALA A 121 6.24 -10.34 23.76
N PRO A 122 7.52 -10.50 23.37
CA PRO A 122 7.90 -11.56 22.46
C PRO A 122 7.37 -12.87 23.04
N SER A 123 6.40 -13.48 22.36
CA SER A 123 5.96 -14.82 22.69
C SER A 123 7.21 -15.68 22.55
N ARG A 124 7.74 -16.18 23.67
CA ARG A 124 8.82 -17.16 23.63
C ARG A 124 8.23 -18.34 22.86
N VAL A 125 8.68 -18.52 21.63
CA VAL A 125 8.41 -19.73 20.88
C VAL A 125 9.06 -20.84 21.70
N ASP A 126 8.24 -21.61 22.42
CA ASP A 126 8.74 -22.78 23.12
C ASP A 126 9.34 -23.69 22.04
N PRO A 127 10.64 -24.03 22.12
CA PRO A 127 11.24 -25.00 21.23
C PRO A 127 10.68 -26.36 21.63
N SER A 128 9.46 -26.66 21.20
CA SER A 128 8.90 -27.99 21.34
C SER A 128 9.84 -28.94 20.59
N PRO A 129 10.41 -29.96 21.26
CA PRO A 129 11.32 -30.87 20.62
C PRO A 129 10.58 -31.52 19.46
N THR A 130 11.09 -31.31 18.25
CA THR A 130 10.66 -32.01 17.05
C THR A 130 10.70 -33.50 17.38
N ARG A 131 9.52 -34.07 17.61
CA ARG A 131 9.38 -35.49 17.94
C ARG A 131 9.66 -36.24 16.66
N THR A 132 10.92 -36.60 16.44
CA THR A 132 11.36 -37.44 15.33
C THR A 132 10.65 -38.77 15.46
N LEU A 133 9.60 -38.97 14.66
CA LEU A 133 8.97 -40.27 14.48
C LEU A 133 9.91 -41.08 13.58
N PHE A 134 10.79 -41.86 14.20
CA PHE A 134 11.43 -42.99 13.52
C PHE A 134 10.37 -44.09 13.37
N LEU A 135 10.10 -44.46 12.11
CA LEU A 135 9.38 -45.67 11.73
C LEU A 135 10.37 -46.82 11.54
#